data_AF-A0AAW2C760-F1
#
_entry.id   AF-A0AAW2C760-F1
#
_cell.length_a   1.000
_cell.length_b   1.000
_cell.length_c   1.000
_cell.angle_alpha   90.00
_cell.angle_beta   90.00
_cell.angle_gamma   90.00
#
_symmetry.space_group_name_H-M   'P 1'
#
loop_
_entity.id
_entity.type
_entity.pdbx_description
1 polymer ?
#
loop_
_entity_poly.entity_id
_entity_poly.type
_entity_poly.pdbx_seq_one_letter_code
_entity_poly.pdbx_strand_id
1 'polypeptide(L)'
;MDAFEKVLFYQNKNFDHSWFLMFDKKFFGQIPTWFLKWWEMFGPVPQIWPEPLQDTHRYFSSRFRITSHNSQFPVILHMTARYRIHWISMWNYEINNDLLNREFSVKWWDSLKIDPIISQIHKDFPLPVQRTIAPVIRSQSSLDFIQIAEKSSKELKDLAH
;
A
#
# COMPACT_ATOMS: atom_id res chain seq x y z
N MET A 1 20.41 -16.65 8.35
CA MET A 1 19.75 -17.35 7.23
C MET A 1 19.56 -18.82 7.60
N ASP A 2 20.63 -19.51 7.99
CA ASP A 2 20.64 -20.96 8.29
C ASP A 2 19.54 -21.46 9.23
N ALA A 3 19.21 -20.73 10.30
CA ALA A 3 18.18 -21.18 11.25
C ALA A 3 16.77 -21.20 10.63
N PHE A 4 16.44 -20.21 9.80
CA PHE A 4 15.15 -20.16 9.10
C PHE A 4 15.11 -21.17 7.94
N GLU A 5 16.23 -21.35 7.23
CA GLU A 5 16.36 -22.34 6.17
C GLU A 5 16.27 -23.78 6.68
N LYS A 6 16.70 -24.06 7.91
CA LYS A 6 16.60 -25.42 8.47
C LYS A 6 15.24 -25.70 9.09
N VAL A 7 14.62 -24.70 9.72
CA VAL A 7 13.33 -24.85 10.43
C VAL A 7 12.14 -24.82 9.47
N LEU A 8 12.16 -23.94 8.46
CA LEU A 8 11.04 -23.86 7.52
C LEU A 8 11.03 -25.06 6.56
N PHE A 9 12.19 -25.54 6.11
CA PHE A 9 12.28 -26.54 5.03
C PHE A 9 12.15 -28.01 5.47
N TYR A 10 11.46 -28.30 6.58
CA TYR A 10 11.22 -29.66 7.06
C TYR A 10 10.38 -30.48 6.07
N GLN A 11 10.95 -31.49 5.42
CA GLN A 11 10.35 -32.28 4.34
C GLN A 11 9.21 -33.21 4.79
N ASN A 12 8.00 -33.08 4.22
CA ASN A 12 6.92 -34.02 4.46
C ASN A 12 6.95 -35.18 3.44
N LYS A 13 6.12 -36.21 3.64
CA LYS A 13 6.09 -37.42 2.78
C LYS A 13 5.62 -37.17 1.34
N ASN A 14 4.89 -36.08 1.12
CA ASN A 14 4.33 -35.70 -0.17
C ASN A 14 5.19 -34.66 -0.89
N PHE A 15 6.33 -34.28 -0.30
CA PHE A 15 7.26 -33.29 -0.83
C PHE A 15 6.64 -31.89 -1.04
N ASP A 16 5.48 -31.63 -0.44
CA ASP A 16 4.79 -30.34 -0.46
C ASP A 16 4.93 -29.62 0.89
N HIS A 17 5.10 -28.30 0.82
CA HIS A 17 5.31 -27.50 2.02
C HIS A 17 4.43 -26.30 1.98
N SER A 18 3.74 -26.05 3.08
CA SER A 18 2.98 -24.82 3.28
C SER A 18 3.26 -24.26 4.67
N TRP A 19 3.40 -22.94 4.72
CA TRP A 19 3.60 -22.19 5.95
C TRP A 19 2.59 -21.09 6.04
N PHE A 20 1.88 -21.06 7.17
CA PHE A 20 1.03 -19.94 7.53
C PHE A 20 1.89 -18.86 8.18
N LEU A 21 1.96 -17.69 7.56
CA LEU A 21 2.86 -16.62 7.92
C LEU A 21 2.11 -15.48 8.59
N MET A 22 2.62 -15.08 9.75
CA MET A 22 2.02 -14.04 10.57
C MET A 22 3.07 -13.15 11.24
N PHE A 23 2.74 -11.87 11.37
CA PHE A 23 3.50 -10.94 12.20
C PHE A 23 3.04 -11.04 13.64
N ASP A 24 4.00 -11.07 14.58
CA ASP A 24 3.71 -11.07 16.01
C ASP A 24 2.88 -9.82 16.40
N LYS A 25 1.86 -10.02 17.23
CA LYS A 25 1.03 -8.92 17.77
C LYS A 25 1.87 -7.89 18.55
N LYS A 26 2.98 -8.30 19.15
CA LYS A 26 3.87 -7.45 19.95
C LYS A 26 4.99 -6.81 19.13
N PHE A 27 5.07 -7.07 17.83
CA PHE A 27 6.08 -6.46 16.98
C PHE A 27 5.70 -5.00 16.66
N PHE A 28 6.51 -4.07 17.16
CA PHE A 28 6.41 -2.63 16.87
C PHE A 28 7.76 -2.04 16.40
N GLY A 29 8.75 -2.90 16.17
CA GLY A 29 10.10 -2.50 15.78
C GLY A 29 10.25 -2.18 14.29
N GLN A 30 11.45 -1.75 13.92
CA GLN A 30 11.82 -1.62 12.51
C GLN A 30 11.99 -3.01 11.89
N ILE A 31 11.61 -3.11 10.62
CA ILE A 31 11.78 -4.34 9.85
C ILE A 31 13.27 -4.57 9.64
N PRO A 32 13.85 -5.71 10.06
CA PRO A 32 15.26 -5.97 9.86
C PRO A 32 15.62 -6.04 8.38
N THR A 33 16.76 -5.48 7.96
CA THR A 33 17.18 -5.50 6.55
C THR A 33 17.32 -6.91 5.99
N TRP A 34 17.72 -7.89 6.81
CA TRP A 34 17.80 -9.29 6.37
C TRP A 34 16.44 -9.86 5.95
N PHE A 35 15.34 -9.31 6.49
CA PHE A 35 13.99 -9.77 6.19
C PHE A 35 13.56 -9.41 4.76
N LEU A 36 14.17 -8.40 4.15
CA LEU A 36 13.86 -8.01 2.76
C LEU A 36 14.15 -9.14 1.78
N LYS A 37 15.31 -9.80 1.88
CA LYS A 37 15.67 -10.93 1.01
C LYS A 37 14.70 -12.10 1.16
N TRP A 38 14.24 -12.35 2.38
CA TRP A 38 13.24 -13.38 2.64
C TRP A 38 11.89 -12.97 2.05
N TRP A 39 11.48 -11.70 2.23
CA TRP A 39 10.25 -11.17 1.67
C TRP A 39 10.18 -11.24 0.14
N GLU A 40 11.28 -10.97 -0.55
CA GLU A 40 11.34 -11.08 -2.02
C GLU A 40 11.02 -12.49 -2.53
N MET A 41 11.29 -13.52 -1.74
CA MET A 41 11.04 -14.92 -2.11
C MET A 41 9.69 -15.44 -1.60
N PHE A 42 9.25 -15.00 -0.42
CA PHE A 42 8.12 -15.62 0.31
C PHE A 42 6.97 -14.66 0.61
N GLY A 43 7.14 -13.37 0.34
CA GLY A 43 6.15 -12.34 0.60
C GLY A 43 4.96 -12.42 -0.38
N PRO A 44 3.76 -12.00 0.04
CA PRO A 44 2.62 -11.91 -0.84
C PRO A 44 2.84 -10.80 -1.88
N VAL A 45 2.20 -10.95 -3.03
CA VAL A 45 2.04 -9.90 -4.04
C VAL A 45 0.61 -9.35 -4.00
N PRO A 46 0.35 -8.08 -4.34
CA PRO A 46 -1.00 -7.52 -4.23
C PRO A 46 -2.07 -8.33 -4.99
N GLN A 47 -1.70 -8.99 -6.10
CA GLN A 47 -2.62 -9.68 -7.00
C GLN A 47 -3.31 -10.90 -6.36
N ILE A 48 -2.74 -11.49 -5.31
CA ILE A 48 -3.37 -12.62 -4.62
C ILE A 48 -4.46 -12.18 -3.64
N TRP A 49 -4.51 -10.89 -3.28
CA TRP A 49 -5.48 -10.38 -2.31
C TRP A 49 -6.86 -10.19 -2.93
N PRO A 50 -7.95 -10.25 -2.14
CA PRO A 50 -9.27 -9.84 -2.61
C PRO A 50 -9.28 -8.37 -3.05
N GLU A 51 -10.06 -8.04 -4.08
CA GLU A 51 -10.09 -6.71 -4.72
C GLU A 51 -10.20 -5.54 -3.71
N PRO A 52 -11.08 -5.57 -2.68
CA PRO A 52 -11.17 -4.46 -1.73
C PRO A 52 -9.86 -4.16 -1.00
N LEU A 53 -9.07 -5.21 -0.72
CA LEU A 53 -7.77 -5.06 -0.06
C LEU A 53 -6.70 -4.57 -1.06
N GLN A 54 -6.81 -4.91 -2.34
CA GLN A 54 -5.93 -4.37 -3.39
C GLN A 54 -6.15 -2.86 -3.58
N ASP A 55 -7.39 -2.41 -3.60
CA ASP A 55 -7.73 -0.98 -3.69
C ASP A 55 -7.26 -0.23 -2.44
N THR A 56 -7.46 -0.83 -1.27
CA THR A 56 -6.95 -0.30 0.00
C THR A 56 -5.43 -0.19 -0.01
N HIS A 57 -4.72 -1.17 -0.60
CA HIS A 57 -3.27 -1.12 -0.76
C HIS A 57 -2.82 0.00 -1.70
N ARG A 58 -3.54 0.23 -2.81
CA ARG A 58 -3.28 1.36 -3.72
C ARG A 58 -3.47 2.69 -2.99
N TYR A 59 -4.54 2.80 -2.20
CA TYR A 59 -4.80 3.97 -1.36
C TYR A 59 -3.68 4.19 -0.34
N PHE A 60 -3.34 3.16 0.45
CA PHE A 60 -2.25 3.18 1.41
C PHE A 60 -0.94 3.61 0.76
N SER A 61 -0.61 3.05 -0.40
CA SER A 61 0.62 3.36 -1.14
C SER A 61 0.71 4.83 -1.57
N SER A 62 -0.42 5.45 -1.92
CA SER A 62 -0.45 6.87 -2.27
C SER A 62 -0.24 7.82 -1.08
N ARG A 63 -0.47 7.34 0.15
CA ARG A 63 -0.45 8.14 1.38
C ARG A 63 0.73 7.83 2.31
N PHE A 64 1.29 6.63 2.19
CA PHE A 64 2.35 6.16 3.06
C PHE A 64 3.61 7.01 2.86
N ARG A 65 4.02 7.70 3.92
CA ARG A 65 5.24 8.51 3.91
C ARG A 65 6.43 7.61 4.21
N ILE A 66 7.32 7.54 3.23
CA ILE A 66 8.56 6.79 3.33
C ILE A 66 9.59 7.64 4.08
N THR A 67 10.10 7.14 5.20
CA THR A 67 11.30 7.69 5.87
C THR A 67 12.57 7.11 5.23
N SER A 68 13.74 7.70 5.49
CA SER A 68 15.03 7.27 4.89
C SER A 68 15.37 5.78 5.11
N HIS A 69 14.99 5.19 6.25
CA HIS A 69 15.16 3.75 6.47
C HIS A 69 14.07 2.91 5.78
N ASN A 70 12.85 3.44 5.70
CA ASN A 70 11.70 2.71 5.18
C ASN A 70 11.69 2.63 3.64
N SER A 71 12.49 3.46 2.95
CA SER A 71 12.54 3.50 1.48
C SER A 71 13.15 2.27 0.83
N GLN A 72 13.94 1.51 1.58
CA GLN A 72 14.54 0.26 1.07
C GLN A 72 13.56 -0.91 1.04
N PHE A 73 12.38 -0.78 1.64
CA PHE A 73 11.39 -1.85 1.74
C PHE A 73 10.16 -1.55 0.88
N PRO A 74 9.55 -2.56 0.25
CA PRO A 74 8.36 -2.35 -0.55
C PRO A 74 7.17 -1.93 0.33
N VAL A 75 6.30 -1.08 -0.21
CA VAL A 75 5.15 -0.55 0.54
C VAL A 75 4.20 -1.66 1.03
N ILE A 76 4.05 -2.72 0.23
CA ILE A 76 3.26 -3.89 0.62
C ILE A 76 3.77 -4.51 1.92
N LEU A 77 5.09 -4.59 2.12
CA LEU A 77 5.69 -5.14 3.34
C LEU A 77 5.34 -4.27 4.55
N HIS A 78 5.40 -2.95 4.41
CA HIS A 78 4.99 -2.02 5.48
C HIS A 78 3.52 -2.20 5.84
N MET A 79 2.64 -2.32 4.84
CA MET A 79 1.22 -2.56 5.06
C MET A 79 0.98 -3.90 5.76
N THR A 80 1.57 -4.98 5.26
CA THR A 80 1.40 -6.32 5.79
C THR A 80 1.89 -6.43 7.23
N ALA A 81 3.06 -5.86 7.54
CA ALA A 81 3.60 -5.84 8.90
C ALA A 81 2.74 -5.00 9.85
N ARG A 82 2.36 -3.78 9.45
CA ARG A 82 1.60 -2.84 10.28
C ARG A 82 0.20 -3.36 10.62
N TYR A 83 -0.49 -3.92 9.63
CA TYR A 83 -1.87 -4.37 9.78
C TYR A 83 -2.01 -5.89 9.97
N ARG A 84 -0.90 -6.61 10.12
CA ARG A 84 -0.86 -8.04 10.41
C ARG A 84 -1.67 -8.83 9.39
N ILE A 85 -1.38 -8.56 8.12
CA ILE A 85 -1.99 -9.30 7.02
C ILE A 85 -1.30 -10.66 6.95
N HIS A 86 -2.08 -11.73 7.04
CA HIS A 86 -1.58 -13.10 7.03
C HIS A 86 -1.66 -13.68 5.61
N TRP A 87 -0.74 -14.59 5.28
CA TRP A 87 -0.75 -15.30 4.01
C TRP A 87 -0.16 -16.71 4.16
N ILE A 88 -0.33 -17.51 3.12
CA ILE A 88 0.28 -18.83 3.03
C ILE A 88 1.42 -18.75 2.01
N SER A 89 2.61 -19.18 2.38
CA SER A 89 3.70 -19.45 1.45
C SER A 89 3.83 -20.96 1.29
N MET A 90 4.08 -21.40 0.07
CA MET A 90 4.23 -22.82 -0.26
C MET A 90 5.40 -23.01 -1.20
N TRP A 91 5.90 -24.23 -1.26
CA TRP A 91 6.77 -24.65 -2.35
C TRP A 91 6.57 -26.11 -2.70
N ASN A 92 6.88 -26.42 -3.96
CA ASN A 92 6.89 -27.77 -4.51
C ASN A 92 8.20 -27.99 -5.27
N TYR A 93 8.56 -29.26 -5.46
CA TYR A 93 9.61 -29.63 -6.40
C TYR A 93 9.02 -29.96 -7.76
N GLU A 94 9.69 -29.52 -8.81
CA GLU A 94 9.38 -29.86 -10.21
C GLU A 94 10.66 -30.38 -10.87
N ILE A 95 10.55 -31.42 -11.70
CA ILE A 95 11.68 -31.93 -12.48
C ILE A 95 11.55 -31.38 -13.89
N ASN A 96 12.44 -30.46 -14.28
CA ASN A 96 12.49 -29.91 -15.64
C ASN A 96 13.83 -30.24 -16.29
N ASN A 97 13.82 -30.98 -17.40
CA ASN A 97 15.03 -31.40 -18.13
C ASN A 97 16.10 -32.05 -17.22
N ASP A 98 15.70 -33.03 -16.42
CA ASP A 98 16.54 -33.73 -15.44
C ASP A 98 17.13 -32.84 -14.32
N LEU A 99 16.69 -31.58 -14.21
CA LEU A 99 17.02 -30.67 -13.12
C LEU A 99 15.87 -30.61 -12.12
N LEU A 100 16.21 -30.82 -10.85
CA LEU A 100 15.28 -30.63 -9.75
C LEU A 100 15.15 -29.13 -9.44
N ASN A 101 14.05 -28.54 -9.85
CA ASN A 101 13.69 -27.16 -9.54
C ASN A 101 12.77 -27.10 -8.33
N ARG A 102 12.81 -25.96 -7.66
CA ARG A 102 11.91 -25.65 -6.56
C ARG A 102 11.08 -24.45 -6.95
N GLU A 103 9.77 -24.64 -7.00
CA GLU A 103 8.83 -23.59 -7.32
C GLU A 103 8.18 -23.07 -6.03
N PHE A 104 8.28 -21.76 -5.81
CA PHE A 104 7.64 -21.08 -4.70
C PHE A 104 6.32 -20.48 -5.16
N SER A 105 5.29 -20.60 -4.33
CA SER A 105 4.00 -19.95 -4.57
C SER A 105 3.45 -19.34 -3.29
N VAL A 106 2.63 -18.31 -3.45
CA VAL A 106 1.98 -17.62 -2.35
C VAL A 106 0.47 -17.64 -2.57
N LYS A 107 -0.27 -17.91 -1.49
CA LYS A 107 -1.73 -17.94 -1.49
C LYS A 107 -2.26 -17.01 -0.42
N TRP A 108 -3.41 -16.42 -0.73
CA TRP A 108 -4.18 -15.64 0.22
C TRP A 108 -4.79 -16.54 1.29
N TRP A 109 -4.97 -16.00 2.50
CA TRP A 109 -5.65 -16.69 3.57
C TRP A 109 -7.12 -16.24 3.65
N ASP A 110 -8.02 -17.03 3.07
CA ASP A 110 -9.44 -16.69 2.93
C ASP A 110 -10.17 -16.46 4.27
N SER A 111 -9.67 -17.02 5.36
CA SER A 111 -10.26 -16.81 6.69
C SER A 111 -9.89 -15.47 7.32
N LEU A 112 -9.07 -14.64 6.67
CA LEU A 112 -8.72 -13.31 7.15
C LEU A 112 -9.89 -12.33 6.93
N LYS A 113 -10.43 -11.80 8.03
CA LYS A 113 -11.44 -10.74 7.98
C LYS A 113 -10.80 -9.42 7.55
N ILE A 114 -11.08 -8.98 6.33
CA ILE A 114 -10.47 -7.77 5.74
C ILE A 114 -11.14 -6.47 6.17
N ASP A 115 -12.44 -6.47 6.50
CA ASP A 115 -13.17 -5.24 6.82
C ASP A 115 -12.58 -4.45 8.01
N PRO A 116 -12.16 -5.10 9.12
CA PRO A 116 -11.49 -4.38 10.21
C PRO A 116 -10.15 -3.78 9.79
N ILE A 117 -9.42 -4.46 8.91
CA ILE A 117 -8.11 -4.00 8.40
C ILE A 117 -8.31 -2.77 7.53
N ILE A 118 -9.23 -2.85 6.57
CA ILE A 118 -9.58 -1.75 5.66
C ILE A 118 -10.06 -0.53 6.47
N SER A 119 -10.98 -0.77 7.41
CA SER A 119 -11.49 0.28 8.31
C SER A 119 -10.37 0.94 9.11
N GLN A 120 -9.41 0.16 9.61
CA GLN A 120 -8.28 0.70 10.36
C GLN A 120 -7.35 1.52 9.46
N ILE A 121 -7.09 1.09 8.24
CA ILE A 121 -6.27 1.84 7.27
C ILE A 121 -6.89 3.20 6.97
N HIS A 122 -8.20 3.25 6.73
CA HIS A 122 -8.89 4.51 6.48
C HIS A 122 -8.94 5.44 7.71
N LYS A 123 -8.90 4.88 8.93
CA LYS A 123 -8.75 5.67 10.16
C LYS A 123 -7.35 6.24 10.33
N ASP A 124 -6.31 5.43 10.05
CA ASP A 124 -4.90 5.83 10.15
C ASP A 124 -4.53 6.87 9.08
N PHE A 125 -5.19 6.82 7.92
CA PHE A 125 -4.97 7.71 6.78
C PHE A 125 -6.31 8.33 6.36
N PRO A 126 -6.84 9.32 7.10
CA PRO A 126 -8.11 9.95 6.75
C PRO A 126 -7.97 10.76 5.45
N LEU A 127 -9.04 10.79 4.66
CA LEU A 127 -9.13 11.69 3.51
C LEU A 127 -8.97 13.14 3.98
N PRO A 128 -8.31 14.01 3.20
CA PRO A 128 -8.37 15.45 3.44
C PRO A 128 -9.84 15.83 3.41
N VAL A 129 -10.37 16.33 4.53
CA VAL A 129 -11.72 16.87 4.58
C VAL A 129 -11.77 17.95 3.48
N GLN A 130 -12.57 17.72 2.44
CA GLN A 130 -12.95 18.80 1.55
C GLN A 130 -13.62 19.84 2.43
N ARG A 131 -12.93 20.95 2.71
CA ARG A 131 -13.55 22.07 3.39
C ARG A 131 -14.68 22.53 2.48
N THR A 132 -15.90 22.13 2.79
CA THR A 132 -17.10 22.70 2.18
C THR A 132 -17.00 24.19 2.41
N ILE A 133 -16.77 24.96 1.34
CA ILE A 133 -16.88 26.41 1.39
C ILE A 133 -18.33 26.66 1.77
N ALA A 134 -18.57 27.08 3.02
CA ALA A 134 -19.89 27.51 3.44
C ALA A 134 -20.33 28.64 2.48
N PRO A 135 -21.56 28.62 1.94
CA PRO A 135 -22.04 29.74 1.16
C PRO A 135 -22.07 30.95 2.08
N VAL A 136 -21.30 31.98 1.74
CA VAL A 136 -21.42 33.29 2.39
C VAL A 136 -22.81 33.81 2.01
N ILE A 137 -23.77 33.69 2.92
CA ILE A 137 -25.06 34.37 2.82
C ILE A 137 -24.76 35.86 3.02
N ARG A 138 -24.68 36.62 1.91
CA ARG A 138 -24.64 38.08 1.96
C ARG A 138 -26.08 38.58 1.77
N SER A 139 -26.70 38.99 2.87
CA SER A 139 -27.96 39.74 2.85
C SER A 139 -27.70 41.25 2.70
N GLN A 140 -28.65 41.92 2.03
CA GLN A 140 -28.84 43.37 1.76
C GLN A 140 -28.18 43.88 0.45
N SER A 141 -28.91 44.09 -0.67
CA SER A 141 -29.95 45.12 -0.96
C SER A 141 -29.39 46.54 -0.75
N SER A 142 -29.28 47.50 -1.69
CA SER A 142 -29.76 47.69 -3.07
C SER A 142 -29.06 48.93 -3.69
N LEU A 143 -28.87 48.93 -5.04
CA LEU A 143 -28.75 50.08 -5.98
C LEU A 143 -27.52 51.01 -5.79
N ASP A 144 -26.63 51.21 -6.78
CA ASP A 144 -26.92 51.91 -8.03
C ASP A 144 -26.18 51.39 -9.28
N PHE A 145 -26.82 51.67 -10.41
CA PHE A 145 -26.54 51.32 -11.80
C PHE A 145 -25.43 52.19 -12.46
N ILE A 146 -24.77 51.57 -13.46
CA ILE A 146 -24.36 52.13 -14.78
C ILE A 146 -22.92 52.61 -15.07
N GLN A 147 -22.36 51.91 -16.09
CA GLN A 147 -21.40 52.28 -17.16
C GLN A 147 -19.98 52.73 -16.78
N ILE A 148 -18.98 52.02 -17.30
CA ILE A 148 -18.39 52.25 -18.63
C ILE A 148 -17.45 51.06 -18.91
N ALA A 149 -17.87 50.19 -19.83
CA ALA A 149 -16.96 49.36 -20.60
C ALA A 149 -16.24 50.26 -21.61
N GLU A 150 -15.02 49.88 -21.97
CA GLU A 150 -14.25 50.43 -23.11
C GLU A 150 -13.81 51.90 -23.01
N LYS A 151 -12.77 52.16 -22.22
CA LYS A 151 -11.69 53.03 -22.69
C LYS A 151 -10.41 52.79 -21.89
N SER A 152 -9.30 52.70 -22.60
CA SER A 152 -7.92 52.69 -22.07
C SER A 152 -7.33 51.32 -21.69
N SER A 153 -7.11 50.47 -22.70
CA SER A 153 -5.89 49.64 -22.77
C SER A 153 -5.47 49.46 -24.23
N LYS A 154 -5.39 50.59 -24.93
CA LYS A 154 -4.78 50.70 -26.27
C LYS A 154 -3.50 51.56 -26.26
N GLU A 155 -2.95 51.85 -25.07
CA GLU A 155 -1.76 52.71 -24.90
C GLU A 155 -0.66 52.07 -24.02
N LEU A 156 -0.46 50.75 -24.10
CA LEU A 156 0.64 50.07 -23.38
C LEU A 156 1.46 49.12 -24.27
N LYS A 157 1.58 49.42 -25.57
CA LYS A 157 2.51 48.70 -26.48
C LYS A 157 3.64 49.54 -27.06
N ASP A 158 3.69 50.83 -26.78
CA ASP A 158 4.87 51.66 -27.08
C ASP A 158 5.67 51.87 -25.79
N LEU A 159 6.38 50.81 -25.36
CA LEU A 159 7.48 50.85 -24.38
C LEU A 159 8.11 49.44 -24.29
N ALA A 160 8.66 48.98 -25.41
CA ALA A 160 9.69 47.95 -25.44
C ALA A 160 10.69 48.36 -26.53
N HIS A 161 11.76 48.99 -26.06
CA HIS A 161 12.93 49.36 -26.84
C HIS A 161 13.88 48.16 -26.97
#